data_AF-A0A261CQ42-F1
#
_entry.id   AF-A0A261CQ42-F1
#
_cell.length_a   1.000
_cell.length_b   1.000
_cell.length_c   1.000
_cell.angle_alpha   90.00
_cell.angle_beta   90.00
_cell.angle_gamma   90.00
#
_symmetry.space_group_name_H-M   'P 1'
#
loop_
_entity.id
_entity.type
_entity.pdbx_description
1 polymer ?
#
loop_
_entity_poly.entity_id
_entity_poly.type
_entity_poly.pdbx_seq_one_letter_code
_entity_poly.pdbx_strand_id
1 'polypeptide(L)'
;MPLDKEAIEFEVAQSSLLRRRLEQGELLSSNPLDKKYRSTFTLLGSSMTSLQKSYLEIPDGRVFLRRKTSSSGRHHHSAIYFYENEGHASTSSNTWLAKKKHFRDTEEWKVKKTRILNKLRALSKINLALVLSRMPTIEKLPDKVLRDIFQYLSPKQINQVGLVCKRWRVISQNPLLWKFVSFRPNYGGIQVNPQCIDFFIQLIGTRFSELRIVELATDLITPNVLYELANKAPKLQYLTLDFSTAMQLHDFTDLQSFPSRLKSLTICLSENIFLEGFLRKVYTFISSVETLHIIGTYEKVEDEEEEVYETVNIFKLKQFLPNMRVVNLWGVPFITDEHVDAISSNCAHLECLCVNYCPKVTGACLKLVLQRCRKLKTLFLAHTKLDNNIVKMVDWEKTRIEELDIKGTELNSEALISILTRLPHLRWLDASWLENMTDQVLEAWQNSNAMGSLQFLNMDTCDSINEQALVDMIKRHGHQFHGLCLGGQHKLLEYFWMNMIPQLRNIRVMVMGIAEDCCPKVVAKIHVDQFIDCIAQNCPRLTRLEVRWDDETLRFSDKSSKFIDVLRMKCLMLHSIVLSDGQYYELVRSNFERADRMSVVRTTEMCRTGLLHCSRYFNQLLFN
;
A
#
# COMPACT_ATOMS: atom_id res chain seq x y z
N MET A 1 0.04 -3.21 18.67
CA MET A 1 0.99 -2.27 19.30
C MET A 1 2.26 -2.25 18.49
N PRO A 2 2.96 -1.11 18.39
CA PRO A 2 4.05 -0.93 17.45
C PRO A 2 5.27 -1.80 17.79
N LEU A 3 6.06 -2.07 16.76
CA LEU A 3 7.40 -2.66 16.86
C LEU A 3 8.40 -1.51 16.67
N ASP A 4 9.39 -1.42 17.55
CA ASP A 4 10.59 -0.64 17.25
C ASP A 4 11.22 -1.15 15.94
N LYS A 5 11.65 -0.20 15.10
CA LYS A 5 12.45 -0.49 13.92
C LYS A 5 13.70 0.37 13.95
N GLU A 6 14.85 -0.28 14.11
CA GLU A 6 16.13 0.30 13.76
C GLU A 6 16.12 0.71 12.27
N ALA A 7 16.80 1.79 11.92
CA ALA A 7 16.80 2.31 10.56
C ALA A 7 17.51 1.34 9.60
N ILE A 8 16.78 0.84 8.61
CA ILE A 8 17.32 0.00 7.53
C ILE A 8 17.50 0.90 6.30
N GLU A 9 18.75 1.19 5.93
CA GLU A 9 19.06 1.82 4.64
C GLU A 9 18.66 0.88 3.49
N PHE A 10 17.89 1.39 2.52
CA PHE A 10 17.54 0.65 1.31
C PHE A 10 18.56 0.93 0.20
N GLU A 11 19.38 -0.07 -0.16
CA GLU A 11 20.14 -0.03 -1.42
C GLU A 11 19.21 -0.30 -2.60
N VAL A 12 18.96 0.72 -3.42
CA VAL A 12 18.05 0.65 -4.57
C VAL A 12 18.82 0.19 -5.83
N ALA A 13 18.44 -0.99 -6.36
CA ALA A 13 19.05 -1.63 -7.51
C ALA A 13 19.07 -0.73 -8.77
N GLN A 14 20.18 -0.76 -9.51
CA GLN A 14 20.45 0.16 -10.63
C GLN A 14 19.46 0.03 -11.81
N SER A 15 18.81 -1.12 -11.97
CA SER A 15 17.80 -1.37 -13.02
C SER A 15 16.36 -1.06 -12.59
N SER A 16 16.12 -0.68 -11.33
CA SER A 16 14.75 -0.56 -10.81
C SER A 16 14.06 0.75 -11.22
N LEU A 17 12.75 0.66 -11.50
CA LEU A 17 11.92 1.82 -11.86
C LEU A 17 11.89 2.88 -10.74
N LEU A 18 11.95 2.44 -9.47
CA LEU A 18 12.05 3.30 -8.30
C LEU A 18 13.31 4.18 -8.37
N ARG A 19 14.45 3.61 -8.77
CA ARG A 19 15.70 4.37 -8.91
C ARG A 19 15.60 5.41 -10.02
N ARG A 20 15.06 5.05 -11.19
CA ARG A 20 14.86 5.98 -12.30
C ARG A 20 13.99 7.17 -11.88
N ARG A 21 12.92 6.94 -11.11
CA ARG A 21 12.07 8.02 -10.56
C ARG A 21 12.78 8.88 -9.52
N LEU A 22 13.65 8.31 -8.67
CA LEU A 22 14.48 9.07 -7.73
C LEU A 22 15.57 9.91 -8.43
N GLU A 23 16.15 9.40 -9.52
CA GLU A 23 17.13 10.12 -10.34
C GLU A 23 16.45 11.20 -11.21
N GLN A 24 15.22 10.97 -11.68
CA GLN A 24 14.39 11.98 -12.37
C GLN A 24 13.86 13.09 -11.43
N GLY A 25 13.76 12.83 -10.12
CA GLY A 25 13.39 13.81 -9.11
C GLY A 25 14.57 14.50 -8.40
N GLU A 26 15.79 14.40 -8.94
CA GLU A 26 17.05 14.93 -8.38
C GLU A 26 17.43 14.44 -6.96
N LEU A 27 16.71 13.46 -6.41
CA LEU A 27 16.94 12.89 -5.06
C LEU A 27 18.18 11.97 -4.98
N LEU A 28 18.85 11.70 -6.10
CA LEU A 28 20.11 10.96 -6.20
C LEU A 28 21.08 11.66 -7.16
N SER A 29 22.28 12.02 -6.67
CA SER A 29 23.29 12.70 -7.49
C SER A 29 23.91 11.78 -8.55
N SER A 30 23.87 12.20 -9.81
CA SER A 30 24.31 11.47 -11.01
C SER A 30 25.84 11.45 -11.20
N ASN A 31 26.59 10.84 -10.27
CA ASN A 31 28.05 10.72 -10.39
C ASN A 31 28.59 9.33 -9.96
N PRO A 32 29.09 8.48 -10.87
CA PRO A 32 29.40 7.07 -10.60
C PRO A 32 30.83 6.84 -10.06
N LEU A 33 31.28 7.65 -9.08
CA LEU A 33 32.65 7.60 -8.54
C LEU A 33 32.72 7.60 -7.00
N ASP A 34 32.05 6.63 -6.36
CA ASP A 34 32.64 6.02 -5.16
C ASP A 34 32.19 4.56 -4.95
N LYS A 35 33.05 3.61 -5.34
CA LYS A 35 32.90 2.17 -5.06
C LYS A 35 34.11 1.66 -4.28
N LYS A 36 34.04 1.71 -2.95
CA LYS A 36 34.94 0.95 -2.07
C LYS A 36 34.23 0.55 -0.77
N TYR A 37 34.43 -0.71 -0.37
CA TYR A 37 33.95 -1.35 0.87
C TYR A 37 32.42 -1.44 1.08
N ARG A 38 31.79 -2.48 0.52
CA ARG A 38 30.79 -3.30 1.24
C ARG A 38 31.07 -4.78 0.91
N SER A 39 30.99 -5.66 1.92
CA SER A 39 31.48 -7.05 1.86
C SER A 39 30.37 -8.07 1.66
N THR A 40 30.48 -8.93 0.65
CA THR A 40 29.52 -10.00 0.37
C THR A 40 29.57 -11.11 1.43
N PHE A 41 28.43 -11.44 2.03
CA PHE A 41 28.27 -12.63 2.87
C PHE A 41 27.56 -13.75 2.10
N THR A 42 28.34 -14.59 1.41
CA THR A 42 27.84 -15.77 0.70
C THR A 42 27.76 -16.96 1.65
N LEU A 43 26.59 -17.60 1.77
CA LEU A 43 26.47 -18.88 2.47
C LEU A 43 26.94 -20.02 1.55
N LEU A 44 28.22 -20.37 1.64
CA LEU A 44 28.79 -21.56 0.98
C LEU A 44 29.30 -22.57 2.01
N GLY A 45 28.77 -23.79 1.93
CA GLY A 45 29.26 -24.94 2.68
C GLY A 45 30.36 -25.68 1.90
N SER A 46 31.57 -25.68 2.45
CA SER A 46 32.57 -26.76 2.35
C SER A 46 32.75 -27.50 1.01
N SER A 47 33.73 -27.06 0.22
CA SER A 47 34.74 -27.97 -0.34
C SER A 47 36.08 -27.22 -0.52
N MET A 48 37.20 -27.92 -0.33
CA MET A 48 38.54 -27.40 -0.60
C MET A 48 39.15 -28.11 -1.81
N THR A 49 39.69 -27.37 -2.77
CA THR A 49 40.89 -27.79 -3.52
C THR A 49 41.65 -26.59 -4.13
N SER A 50 42.95 -26.63 -3.91
CA SER A 50 44.09 -25.91 -4.53
C SER A 50 43.99 -25.27 -5.94
N LEU A 51 44.79 -24.20 -6.13
CA LEU A 51 45.59 -23.75 -7.33
C LEU A 51 45.42 -22.24 -7.61
N GLN A 52 46.38 -21.46 -8.14
CA GLN A 52 47.86 -21.41 -8.00
C GLN A 52 48.38 -20.01 -8.43
N LYS A 53 49.61 -19.65 -8.03
CA LYS A 53 50.30 -18.34 -8.11
C LYS A 53 50.34 -17.57 -9.47
N SER A 54 50.23 -16.24 -9.40
CA SER A 54 51.11 -15.23 -10.06
C SER A 54 50.99 -13.89 -9.27
N TYR A 55 52.03 -13.21 -8.79
CA TYR A 55 53.19 -12.53 -9.43
C TYR A 55 52.83 -11.29 -10.28
N LEU A 56 53.02 -10.08 -9.72
CA LEU A 56 54.16 -9.18 -10.02
C LEU A 56 54.16 -7.91 -9.14
N GLU A 57 55.20 -7.09 -9.26
CA GLU A 57 55.63 -6.10 -8.25
C GLU A 57 55.48 -4.62 -8.65
N ILE A 58 55.82 -3.77 -7.68
CA ILE A 58 55.88 -2.30 -7.64
C ILE A 58 56.81 -1.73 -8.74
N PRO A 59 56.56 -0.49 -9.21
CA PRO A 59 57.66 0.49 -9.24
C PRO A 59 57.34 1.80 -8.50
N ASP A 60 58.40 2.49 -8.06
CA ASP A 60 58.40 3.57 -7.07
C ASP A 60 58.93 4.90 -7.63
N GLY A 61 58.46 6.02 -7.06
CA GLY A 61 59.29 7.21 -6.85
C GLY A 61 59.07 8.48 -7.67
N ARG A 62 59.27 9.62 -6.97
CA ARG A 62 59.88 10.91 -7.43
C ARG A 62 58.99 11.91 -8.23
N VAL A 63 59.09 13.26 -8.08
CA VAL A 63 59.73 14.15 -7.06
C VAL A 63 59.28 15.64 -7.23
N PHE A 64 59.10 16.38 -6.12
CA PHE A 64 59.31 17.86 -5.92
C PHE A 64 58.34 19.00 -6.38
N LEU A 65 58.55 20.16 -5.68
CA LEU A 65 58.21 21.59 -5.95
C LEU A 65 56.79 22.15 -5.62
N ARG A 66 56.58 23.45 -5.29
CA ARG A 66 57.09 24.32 -4.17
C ARG A 66 56.53 25.78 -4.20
N ARG A 67 55.79 26.22 -3.15
CA ARG A 67 55.37 27.63 -2.85
C ARG A 67 54.42 28.26 -3.92
N LYS A 68 53.75 29.43 -3.82
CA LYS A 68 53.64 30.62 -2.89
C LYS A 68 52.25 31.33 -3.22
N THR A 69 51.61 32.33 -2.58
CA THR A 69 51.80 33.28 -1.45
C THR A 69 50.44 33.92 -0.98
N SER A 70 50.37 34.48 0.25
CA SER A 70 49.65 35.72 0.70
C SER A 70 48.23 36.11 0.17
N SER A 71 47.17 36.21 1.00
CA SER A 71 46.79 37.31 1.96
C SER A 71 45.72 38.27 1.39
N SER A 72 44.87 39.02 2.11
CA SER A 72 44.72 39.38 3.54
C SER A 72 43.22 39.73 3.83
N GLY A 73 42.71 40.06 5.03
CA GLY A 73 43.28 40.24 6.37
C GLY A 73 42.19 40.09 7.46
N ARG A 74 42.55 39.77 8.71
CA ARG A 74 42.78 40.68 9.88
C ARG A 74 41.54 41.12 10.69
N HIS A 75 41.26 40.41 11.77
CA HIS A 75 41.14 40.90 13.16
C HIS A 75 41.53 39.69 14.06
N HIS A 76 42.49 39.69 14.99
CA HIS A 76 42.78 40.55 16.16
C HIS A 76 41.71 40.45 17.28
N HIS A 77 42.04 40.07 18.52
CA HIS A 77 43.31 39.53 19.03
C HIS A 77 43.14 38.70 20.34
N SER A 78 43.81 37.53 20.38
CA SER A 78 44.37 36.82 21.56
C SER A 78 43.75 36.88 22.96
N ALA A 79 43.55 35.69 23.54
CA ALA A 79 43.94 35.45 24.94
C ALA A 79 45.48 35.48 25.07
N ILE A 80 46.03 36.02 26.15
CA ILE A 80 47.47 36.13 26.38
C ILE A 80 47.92 35.18 27.52
N TYR A 81 49.02 34.48 27.26
CA TYR A 81 49.72 33.65 28.25
C TYR A 81 50.53 34.52 29.20
N PHE A 82 50.58 34.14 30.49
CA PHE A 82 51.65 34.60 31.38
C PHE A 82 52.76 33.54 31.46
N TYR A 83 53.93 33.92 30.95
CA TYR A 83 55.20 33.48 31.52
C TYR A 83 55.53 34.43 32.67
N GLU A 84 55.96 33.90 33.80
CA GLU A 84 56.83 34.62 34.75
C GLU A 84 58.02 33.71 35.09
N ASN A 85 59.16 34.34 35.38
CA ASN A 85 60.45 33.69 35.56
C ASN A 85 61.17 34.31 36.77
N GLU A 86 62.21 33.65 37.28
CA GLU A 86 62.84 34.01 38.56
C GLU A 86 63.45 35.43 38.61
N GLY A 87 63.36 36.11 39.77
CA GLY A 87 63.94 37.45 39.97
C GLY A 87 63.70 38.07 41.36
N HIS A 88 64.54 37.74 42.33
CA HIS A 88 64.62 38.25 43.72
C HIS A 88 63.96 39.61 44.09
N ALA A 89 63.21 39.65 45.21
CA ALA A 89 63.68 40.28 46.47
C ALA A 89 62.69 40.22 47.68
N SER A 90 63.28 40.17 48.89
CA SER A 90 62.80 40.69 50.19
C SER A 90 61.43 40.33 50.82
N THR A 91 61.53 39.62 51.96
CA THR A 91 60.86 39.86 53.29
C THR A 91 59.34 39.63 53.53
N SER A 92 59.05 38.74 54.49
CA SER A 92 57.93 38.72 55.48
C SER A 92 56.46 38.66 55.01
N SER A 93 55.53 37.94 55.66
CA SER A 93 55.62 37.00 56.81
C SER A 93 54.33 36.17 57.00
N ASN A 94 54.43 35.06 57.75
CA ASN A 94 53.48 34.46 58.71
C ASN A 94 52.12 35.17 58.96
N THR A 95 50.97 34.51 59.24
CA THR A 95 50.73 33.09 59.64
C THR A 95 49.22 32.70 59.54
N TRP A 96 48.94 31.46 59.11
CA TRP A 96 47.89 30.52 59.58
C TRP A 96 46.41 30.93 59.83
N LEU A 97 45.49 30.14 59.25
CA LEU A 97 44.45 29.39 59.99
C LEU A 97 43.79 28.31 59.11
N ALA A 98 43.51 27.12 59.66
CA ALA A 98 43.01 25.96 58.90
C ALA A 98 41.62 25.48 59.39
N LYS A 99 40.76 25.01 58.46
CA LYS A 99 39.47 24.37 58.75
C LYS A 99 39.48 22.89 58.34
N LYS A 100 39.04 22.01 59.24
CA LYS A 100 38.88 20.56 58.97
C LYS A 100 37.71 20.33 58.01
N LYS A 101 37.87 19.44 57.01
CA LYS A 101 36.80 19.01 56.09
C LYS A 101 35.85 18.01 56.75
N HIS A 102 34.63 17.90 56.23
CA HIS A 102 33.60 17.01 56.77
C HIS A 102 33.90 15.54 56.41
N PHE A 103 33.48 14.57 57.22
CA PHE A 103 33.77 13.14 56.95
C PHE A 103 33.16 12.64 55.63
N ARG A 104 32.14 13.31 55.09
CA ARG A 104 31.56 12.99 53.76
C ARG A 104 32.42 13.49 52.59
N ASP A 105 33.43 14.30 52.85
CA ASP A 105 34.31 14.90 51.84
C ASP A 105 35.66 14.16 51.76
N THR A 106 35.92 13.21 52.65
CA THR A 106 37.14 12.39 52.64
C THR A 106 37.11 11.36 51.52
N GLU A 107 38.28 11.01 50.98
CA GLU A 107 38.40 9.95 49.97
C GLU A 107 37.95 8.59 50.53
N GLU A 108 38.13 8.32 51.82
CA GLU A 108 37.62 7.13 52.49
C GLU A 108 36.10 6.98 52.33
N TRP A 109 35.34 8.06 52.54
CA TRP A 109 33.89 8.03 52.35
C TRP A 109 33.53 7.84 50.88
N LYS A 110 34.25 8.47 49.94
CA LYS A 110 34.02 8.25 48.49
C LYS A 110 34.26 6.79 48.10
N VAL A 111 35.37 6.19 48.53
CA VAL A 111 35.68 4.76 48.31
C VAL A 111 34.61 3.86 48.95
N LYS A 112 34.19 4.14 50.19
CA LYS A 112 33.14 3.38 50.90
C LYS A 112 31.78 3.49 50.19
N LYS A 113 31.38 4.69 49.77
CA LYS A 113 30.16 4.96 48.97
C LYS A 113 30.19 4.19 47.65
N THR A 114 31.31 4.21 46.92
CA THR A 114 31.47 3.49 45.66
C THR A 114 31.41 1.97 45.84
N ARG A 115 32.04 1.42 46.90
CA ARG A 115 31.91 -0.02 47.25
C ARG A 115 30.46 -0.40 47.57
N ILE A 116 29.71 0.44 48.30
CA ILE A 116 28.30 0.20 48.61
C ILE A 116 27.42 0.26 47.34
N LEU A 117 27.61 1.28 46.50
CA LEU A 117 26.88 1.41 45.22
C LEU A 117 27.16 0.22 44.28
N ASN A 118 28.40 -0.26 44.21
CA ASN A 118 28.74 -1.42 43.40
C ASN A 118 28.19 -2.73 43.97
N LYS A 119 28.13 -2.90 45.31
CA LYS A 119 27.39 -4.02 45.93
C LYS A 119 25.89 -3.96 45.63
N LEU A 120 25.26 -2.78 45.71
CA LEU A 120 23.85 -2.60 45.39
C LEU A 120 23.55 -2.89 43.90
N ARG A 121 24.42 -2.46 42.98
CA ARG A 121 24.33 -2.80 41.54
C ARG A 121 24.54 -4.29 41.26
N ALA A 122 25.40 -4.97 42.02
CA ALA A 122 25.57 -6.41 41.91
C ALA A 122 24.33 -7.16 42.42
N LEU A 123 23.80 -6.77 43.59
CA LEU A 123 22.59 -7.35 44.17
C LEU A 123 21.35 -7.10 43.30
N SER A 124 21.20 -5.92 42.69
CA SER A 124 20.09 -5.66 41.76
C SER A 124 20.20 -6.49 40.47
N LYS A 125 21.42 -6.68 39.92
CA LYS A 125 21.63 -7.62 38.80
C LYS A 125 21.34 -9.07 39.17
N ILE A 126 21.75 -9.53 40.35
CA ILE A 126 21.46 -10.88 40.86
C ILE A 126 19.96 -11.08 41.03
N ASN A 127 19.26 -10.12 41.66
CA ASN A 127 17.80 -10.18 41.83
C ASN A 127 17.09 -10.15 40.48
N LEU A 128 17.54 -9.35 39.51
CA LEU A 128 16.98 -9.32 38.16
C LEU A 128 17.16 -10.68 37.45
N ALA A 129 18.32 -11.31 37.56
CA ALA A 129 18.55 -12.66 37.01
C ALA A 129 17.71 -13.74 37.71
N LEU A 130 17.49 -13.62 39.02
CA LEU A 130 16.60 -14.50 39.79
C LEU A 130 15.12 -14.34 39.42
N VAL A 131 14.70 -13.11 39.10
CA VAL A 131 13.35 -12.83 38.58
C VAL A 131 13.20 -13.38 37.16
N LEU A 132 14.14 -13.09 36.26
CA LEU A 132 14.12 -13.54 34.86
C LEU A 132 14.15 -15.07 34.73
N SER A 133 14.95 -15.78 35.55
CA SER A 133 14.98 -17.25 35.52
C SER A 133 13.65 -17.90 35.96
N ARG A 134 12.92 -17.23 36.87
CA ARG A 134 11.58 -17.63 37.33
C ARG A 134 10.46 -17.26 36.36
N MET A 135 10.65 -16.29 35.46
CA MET A 135 9.64 -15.96 34.45
C MET A 135 9.44 -17.11 33.44
N PRO A 136 8.20 -17.32 32.94
CA PRO A 136 7.95 -18.23 31.83
C PRO A 136 8.46 -17.61 30.51
N THR A 137 9.67 -17.97 30.10
CA THR A 137 10.23 -17.59 28.79
C THR A 137 9.47 -18.30 27.65
N ILE A 138 9.51 -17.72 26.45
CA ILE A 138 8.87 -18.29 25.24
C ILE A 138 9.31 -19.73 24.95
N GLU A 139 10.54 -20.10 25.34
CA GLU A 139 11.08 -21.46 25.24
C GLU A 139 10.32 -22.50 26.09
N LYS A 140 9.69 -22.08 27.19
CA LYS A 140 8.90 -22.95 28.08
C LYS A 140 7.48 -23.22 27.57
N LEU A 141 7.05 -22.55 26.48
CA LEU A 141 5.75 -22.79 25.86
C LEU A 141 5.75 -24.12 25.05
N PRO A 142 4.63 -24.88 25.01
CA PRO A 142 4.51 -26.07 24.17
C PRO A 142 4.57 -25.75 22.66
N ASP A 143 5.03 -26.69 21.85
CA ASP A 143 5.14 -26.55 20.37
C ASP A 143 3.81 -26.20 19.70
N LYS A 144 2.69 -26.70 20.25
CA LYS A 144 1.34 -26.31 19.83
C LYS A 144 1.13 -24.80 19.98
N VAL A 145 1.43 -24.25 21.16
CA VAL A 145 1.27 -22.82 21.46
C VAL A 145 2.25 -21.97 20.62
N LEU A 146 3.49 -22.43 20.42
CA LEU A 146 4.45 -21.75 19.55
C LEU A 146 3.98 -21.68 18.09
N ARG A 147 3.44 -22.77 17.53
CA ARG A 147 2.81 -22.75 16.19
C ARG A 147 1.57 -21.85 16.17
N ASP A 148 0.75 -21.88 17.20
CA ASP A 148 -0.47 -21.08 17.31
C ASP A 148 -0.15 -19.57 17.57
N ILE A 149 1.10 -19.23 17.92
CA ILE A 149 1.69 -17.88 17.85
C ILE A 149 2.23 -17.59 16.44
N PHE A 150 2.97 -18.53 15.83
CA PHE A 150 3.56 -18.33 14.50
C PHE A 150 2.54 -18.17 13.38
N GLN A 151 1.28 -18.59 13.57
CA GLN A 151 0.20 -18.36 12.58
C GLN A 151 -0.16 -16.88 12.37
N TYR A 152 0.28 -15.98 13.27
CA TYR A 152 0.10 -14.52 13.13
C TYR A 152 1.25 -13.85 12.35
N LEU A 153 2.24 -14.61 11.88
CA LEU A 153 3.41 -14.12 11.16
C LEU A 153 3.24 -14.30 9.64
N SER A 154 3.85 -13.42 8.85
CA SER A 154 3.88 -13.57 7.39
C SER A 154 4.78 -14.74 6.95
N PRO A 155 4.60 -15.31 5.74
CA PRO A 155 5.47 -16.37 5.21
C PRO A 155 6.97 -16.03 5.24
N LYS A 156 7.33 -14.76 5.09
CA LYS A 156 8.71 -14.25 5.23
C LYS A 156 9.20 -14.31 6.68
N GLN A 157 8.37 -13.89 7.63
CA GLN A 157 8.68 -13.95 9.07
C GLN A 157 8.74 -15.40 9.60
N ILE A 158 7.89 -16.31 9.11
CA ILE A 158 7.91 -17.74 9.49
C ILE A 158 9.25 -18.38 9.09
N ASN A 159 9.80 -18.03 7.91
CA ASN A 159 11.14 -18.46 7.52
C ASN A 159 12.23 -17.89 8.45
N GLN A 160 12.17 -16.60 8.80
CA GLN A 160 13.13 -15.96 9.73
C GLN A 160 13.09 -16.60 11.13
N VAL A 161 11.89 -16.87 11.67
CA VAL A 161 11.67 -17.61 12.92
C VAL A 161 12.28 -19.02 12.87
N GLY A 162 12.27 -19.66 11.69
CA GLY A 162 12.96 -20.93 11.45
C GLY A 162 14.49 -20.90 11.53
N LEU A 163 15.11 -19.71 11.67
CA LEU A 163 16.57 -19.57 11.84
C LEU A 163 16.99 -19.49 13.32
N VAL A 164 16.07 -19.19 14.24
CA VAL A 164 16.38 -18.90 15.66
C VAL A 164 16.95 -20.11 16.39
N CYS A 165 16.34 -21.30 16.23
CA CYS A 165 16.87 -22.54 16.80
C CYS A 165 16.31 -23.78 16.10
N LYS A 166 16.94 -24.95 16.32
CA LYS A 166 16.51 -26.23 15.72
C LYS A 166 15.03 -26.56 15.97
N ARG A 167 14.52 -26.26 17.17
CA ARG A 167 13.11 -26.50 17.55
C ARG A 167 12.16 -25.58 16.78
N TRP A 168 12.45 -24.28 16.72
CA TRP A 168 11.65 -23.32 15.96
C TRP A 168 11.67 -23.63 14.46
N ARG A 169 12.78 -24.15 13.92
CA ARG A 169 12.89 -24.64 12.53
C ARG A 169 11.97 -25.82 12.22
N VAL A 170 11.74 -26.73 13.18
CA VAL A 170 10.77 -27.84 13.02
C VAL A 170 9.33 -27.32 13.10
N ILE A 171 9.05 -26.43 14.05
CA ILE A 171 7.71 -25.85 14.23
C ILE A 171 7.31 -25.00 13.01
N SER A 172 8.23 -24.19 12.45
CA SER A 172 7.95 -23.32 11.29
C SER A 172 7.75 -24.10 9.99
N GLN A 173 8.17 -25.36 9.92
CA GLN A 173 7.91 -26.26 8.77
C GLN A 173 6.50 -26.89 8.80
N ASN A 174 5.72 -26.70 9.87
CA ASN A 174 4.39 -27.31 10.00
C ASN A 174 3.39 -26.77 8.94
N PRO A 175 2.73 -27.62 8.12
CA PRO A 175 1.86 -27.16 7.04
C PRO A 175 0.72 -26.23 7.44
N LEU A 176 0.21 -26.32 8.68
CA LEU A 176 -0.88 -25.46 9.17
C LEU A 176 -0.51 -23.97 9.25
N LEU A 177 0.78 -23.62 9.13
CA LEU A 177 1.27 -22.24 9.00
C LEU A 177 1.19 -21.72 7.56
N TRP A 178 1.26 -22.59 6.55
CA TRP A 178 1.44 -22.24 5.15
C TRP A 178 0.12 -22.28 4.35
N LYS A 179 -0.94 -21.68 4.92
CA LYS A 179 -2.29 -21.62 4.31
C LYS A 179 -2.36 -20.64 3.14
N PHE A 180 -1.55 -19.58 3.19
CA PHE A 180 -1.34 -18.58 2.14
C PHE A 180 0.16 -18.50 1.86
N VAL A 181 0.56 -18.61 0.59
CA VAL A 181 1.94 -18.33 0.15
C VAL A 181 1.94 -17.64 -1.20
N SER A 182 2.52 -16.44 -1.28
CA SER A 182 2.89 -15.84 -2.55
C SER A 182 4.33 -16.21 -2.91
N PHE A 183 4.52 -16.71 -4.13
CA PHE A 183 5.83 -16.91 -4.75
C PHE A 183 6.10 -15.86 -5.84
N ARG A 184 5.61 -14.62 -5.64
CA ARG A 184 5.84 -13.49 -6.55
C ARG A 184 6.79 -12.46 -5.92
N PRO A 185 8.11 -12.48 -6.22
CA PRO A 185 9.10 -11.64 -5.54
C PRO A 185 8.82 -10.15 -5.65
N ASN A 186 8.36 -9.69 -6.82
CA ASN A 186 8.04 -8.29 -7.10
C ASN A 186 6.92 -7.75 -6.21
N TYR A 187 6.03 -8.62 -5.72
CA TYR A 187 4.93 -8.30 -4.80
C TYR A 187 5.26 -8.70 -3.34
N GLY A 188 6.54 -8.84 -3.00
CA GLY A 188 7.01 -9.16 -1.64
C GLY A 188 6.93 -10.64 -1.26
N GLY A 189 6.60 -11.52 -2.22
CA GLY A 189 6.54 -12.97 -2.04
C GLY A 189 7.90 -13.66 -1.84
N ILE A 190 7.87 -14.99 -1.74
CA ILE A 190 9.06 -15.82 -1.58
C ILE A 190 9.66 -16.12 -2.95
N GLN A 191 10.91 -15.70 -3.17
CA GLN A 191 11.67 -16.13 -4.35
C GLN A 191 12.08 -17.61 -4.21
N VAL A 192 11.76 -18.39 -5.23
CA VAL A 192 12.33 -19.72 -5.47
C VAL A 192 13.52 -19.54 -6.43
N ASN A 193 14.61 -20.29 -6.24
CA ASN A 193 15.66 -20.35 -7.25
C ASN A 193 15.27 -21.38 -8.32
N PRO A 194 15.24 -21.04 -9.62
CA PRO A 194 15.03 -22.01 -10.70
C PRO A 194 15.94 -23.25 -10.63
N GLN A 195 17.20 -23.12 -10.19
CA GLN A 195 18.10 -24.27 -9.98
C GLN A 195 17.71 -25.18 -8.80
N CYS A 196 16.60 -24.90 -8.11
CA CYS A 196 16.08 -25.65 -6.97
C CYS A 196 14.60 -26.03 -7.13
N ILE A 197 14.07 -26.03 -8.37
CA ILE A 197 12.65 -26.30 -8.64
C ILE A 197 12.20 -27.69 -8.15
N ASP A 198 13.04 -28.73 -8.25
CA ASP A 198 12.73 -30.07 -7.73
C ASP A 198 12.57 -30.08 -6.20
N PHE A 199 13.40 -29.30 -5.49
CA PHE A 199 13.27 -29.13 -4.05
C PHE A 199 12.02 -28.32 -3.69
N PHE A 200 11.63 -27.34 -4.52
CA PHE A 200 10.35 -26.65 -4.37
C PHE A 200 9.16 -27.61 -4.56
N ILE A 201 9.19 -28.49 -5.57
CA ILE A 201 8.18 -29.54 -5.78
C ILE A 201 8.09 -30.46 -4.55
N GLN A 202 9.21 -30.90 -3.98
CA GLN A 202 9.23 -31.67 -2.72
C GLN A 202 8.66 -30.87 -1.52
N LEU A 203 8.84 -29.54 -1.47
CA LEU A 203 8.22 -28.68 -0.46
C LEU A 203 6.70 -28.55 -0.66
N ILE A 204 6.18 -28.66 -1.88
CA ILE A 204 4.72 -28.72 -2.12
C ILE A 204 4.12 -29.95 -1.43
N GLY A 205 4.72 -31.13 -1.65
CA GLY A 205 4.29 -32.38 -1.01
C GLY A 205 4.43 -32.45 0.51
N THR A 206 5.39 -31.72 1.10
CA THR A 206 5.73 -31.85 2.53
C THR A 206 5.35 -30.67 3.41
N ARG A 207 5.52 -29.43 2.93
CA ARG A 207 5.29 -28.19 3.69
C ARG A 207 3.99 -27.49 3.28
N PHE A 208 3.62 -27.53 2.00
CA PHE A 208 2.54 -26.72 1.45
C PHE A 208 1.22 -27.49 1.21
N SER A 209 1.09 -28.70 1.76
CA SER A 209 -0.10 -29.56 1.60
C SER A 209 -1.40 -29.02 2.21
N GLU A 210 -1.32 -28.05 3.13
CA GLU A 210 -2.46 -27.32 3.72
C GLU A 210 -2.74 -25.96 3.05
N LEU A 211 -2.14 -25.69 1.89
CA LEU A 211 -2.41 -24.49 1.08
C LEU A 211 -3.91 -24.30 0.81
N ARG A 212 -4.33 -23.03 0.86
CA ARG A 212 -5.65 -22.55 0.46
C ARG A 212 -5.57 -21.44 -0.60
N ILE A 213 -4.51 -20.64 -0.53
CA ILE A 213 -4.20 -19.55 -1.45
C ILE A 213 -2.74 -19.68 -1.89
N VAL A 214 -2.49 -19.74 -3.20
CA VAL A 214 -1.12 -19.70 -3.75
C VAL A 214 -1.04 -18.72 -4.91
N GLU A 215 0.07 -18.00 -4.99
CA GLU A 215 0.40 -17.16 -6.15
C GLU A 215 1.73 -17.64 -6.75
N LEU A 216 1.78 -17.81 -8.07
CA LEU A 216 2.96 -18.22 -8.81
C LEU A 216 3.43 -17.08 -9.73
N ALA A 217 4.72 -16.73 -9.66
CA ALA A 217 5.37 -15.95 -10.71
C ALA A 217 5.58 -16.80 -11.97
N THR A 218 5.79 -16.13 -13.11
CA THR A 218 5.89 -16.73 -14.45
C THR A 218 6.79 -17.98 -14.51
N ASP A 219 7.96 -17.92 -13.87
CA ASP A 219 8.99 -18.97 -13.84
C ASP A 219 8.59 -20.25 -13.08
N LEU A 220 7.52 -20.18 -12.29
CA LEU A 220 6.99 -21.31 -11.52
C LEU A 220 5.72 -21.93 -12.13
N ILE A 221 5.17 -21.34 -13.21
CA ILE A 221 3.97 -21.86 -13.88
C ILE A 221 4.38 -22.97 -14.86
N THR A 222 4.83 -24.10 -14.30
CA THR A 222 5.27 -25.28 -15.05
C THR A 222 4.28 -26.44 -14.87
N PRO A 223 4.22 -27.42 -15.81
CA PRO A 223 3.33 -28.58 -15.68
C PRO A 223 3.53 -29.35 -14.38
N ASN A 224 4.80 -29.54 -13.97
CA ASN A 224 5.16 -30.31 -12.78
C ASN A 224 4.71 -29.61 -11.48
N VAL A 225 4.85 -28.29 -11.38
CA VAL A 225 4.38 -27.52 -10.22
C VAL A 225 2.85 -27.54 -10.13
N LEU A 226 2.15 -27.38 -11.26
CA LEU A 226 0.68 -27.42 -11.29
C LEU A 226 0.13 -28.81 -10.95
N TYR A 227 0.76 -29.88 -11.46
CA TYR A 227 0.43 -31.27 -11.14
C TYR A 227 0.64 -31.58 -9.66
N GLU A 228 1.77 -31.17 -9.06
CA GLU A 228 2.03 -31.44 -7.65
C GLU A 228 1.13 -30.59 -6.72
N LEU A 229 0.80 -29.34 -7.09
CA LEU A 229 -0.23 -28.57 -6.40
C LEU A 229 -1.60 -29.26 -6.44
N ALA A 230 -2.02 -29.77 -7.61
CA ALA A 230 -3.29 -30.47 -7.77
C ALA A 230 -3.39 -31.72 -6.88
N ASN A 231 -2.30 -32.50 -6.78
CA ASN A 231 -2.28 -33.78 -6.06
C ASN A 231 -1.94 -33.65 -4.57
N LYS A 232 -1.17 -32.64 -4.14
CA LYS A 232 -0.71 -32.50 -2.75
C LYS A 232 -1.40 -31.41 -1.94
N ALA A 233 -2.03 -30.43 -2.58
CA ALA A 233 -2.78 -29.35 -1.92
C ALA A 233 -4.30 -29.44 -2.17
N PRO A 234 -5.00 -30.51 -1.73
CA PRO A 234 -6.42 -30.75 -2.01
C PRO A 234 -7.41 -29.77 -1.31
N LYS A 235 -6.87 -28.73 -0.67
CA LYS A 235 -7.55 -27.63 0.03
C LYS A 235 -7.40 -26.28 -0.68
N LEU A 236 -6.63 -26.22 -1.78
CA LEU A 236 -6.41 -25.01 -2.57
C LEU A 236 -7.73 -24.50 -3.16
N GLN A 237 -8.06 -23.23 -2.89
CA GLN A 237 -9.30 -22.56 -3.30
C GLN A 237 -9.04 -21.27 -4.10
N TYR A 238 -7.85 -20.70 -4.02
CA TYR A 238 -7.46 -19.48 -4.71
C TYR A 238 -6.09 -19.70 -5.35
N LEU A 239 -6.00 -19.47 -6.66
CA LEU A 239 -4.77 -19.64 -7.44
C LEU A 239 -4.54 -18.41 -8.31
N THR A 240 -3.39 -17.77 -8.14
CA THR A 240 -2.92 -16.69 -9.02
C THR A 240 -1.78 -17.21 -9.91
N LEU A 241 -1.98 -17.11 -11.22
CA LEU A 241 -1.01 -17.40 -12.27
C LEU A 241 -0.58 -16.07 -12.88
N ASP A 242 0.63 -15.62 -12.55
CA ASP A 242 1.15 -14.33 -13.00
C ASP A 242 2.03 -14.50 -14.25
N PHE A 243 1.45 -14.26 -15.42
CA PHE A 243 2.16 -14.26 -16.71
C PHE A 243 2.56 -12.83 -17.16
N SER A 244 2.50 -11.81 -16.29
CA SER A 244 2.80 -10.41 -16.70
C SER A 244 4.22 -10.20 -17.23
N THR A 245 5.17 -11.07 -16.89
CA THR A 245 6.54 -11.07 -17.42
C THR A 245 6.81 -12.17 -18.47
N ALA A 246 5.77 -12.84 -18.96
CA ALA A 246 5.91 -13.93 -19.92
C ALA A 246 6.04 -13.40 -21.36
N MET A 247 7.11 -13.81 -22.03
CA MET A 247 7.28 -13.68 -23.49
C MET A 247 6.82 -14.94 -24.24
N GLN A 248 6.89 -16.10 -23.58
CA GLN A 248 6.50 -17.41 -24.08
C GLN A 248 5.96 -18.26 -22.93
N LEU A 249 5.19 -19.30 -23.25
CA LEU A 249 4.64 -20.25 -22.29
C LEU A 249 5.49 -21.53 -22.26
N HIS A 250 5.51 -22.22 -21.11
CA HIS A 250 5.96 -23.60 -21.06
C HIS A 250 5.04 -24.52 -21.89
N ASP A 251 5.56 -25.64 -22.38
CA ASP A 251 4.72 -26.67 -22.99
C ASP A 251 3.86 -27.36 -21.91
N PHE A 252 2.55 -27.32 -22.08
CA PHE A 252 1.57 -27.97 -21.20
C PHE A 252 0.95 -29.24 -21.82
N THR A 253 1.56 -29.79 -22.88
CA THR A 253 1.09 -31.02 -23.56
C THR A 253 0.92 -32.18 -22.59
N ASP A 254 1.82 -32.34 -21.60
CA ASP A 254 1.75 -33.41 -20.60
C ASP A 254 1.06 -33.00 -19.28
N LEU A 255 0.35 -31.86 -19.22
CA LEU A 255 -0.39 -31.46 -18.02
C LEU A 255 -1.62 -32.37 -17.79
N GLN A 256 -1.43 -33.40 -16.94
CA GLN A 256 -2.46 -34.40 -16.62
C GLN A 256 -3.47 -33.98 -15.54
N SER A 257 -3.10 -33.07 -14.64
CA SER A 257 -3.97 -32.63 -13.54
C SER A 257 -3.75 -31.16 -13.17
N PHE A 258 -4.82 -30.50 -12.73
CA PHE A 258 -4.83 -29.11 -12.29
C PHE A 258 -5.76 -28.96 -11.06
N PRO A 259 -5.53 -28.00 -10.15
CA PRO A 259 -6.35 -27.85 -8.96
C PRO A 259 -7.84 -27.63 -9.28
N SER A 260 -8.70 -28.58 -8.90
CA SER A 260 -10.12 -28.64 -9.32
C SER A 260 -11.13 -28.13 -8.28
N ARG A 261 -10.65 -27.58 -7.16
CA ARG A 261 -11.46 -27.05 -6.05
C ARG A 261 -11.32 -25.53 -5.89
N LEU A 262 -10.87 -24.86 -6.94
CA LEU A 262 -10.69 -23.41 -6.97
C LEU A 262 -12.04 -22.72 -6.96
N LYS A 263 -12.24 -21.82 -5.98
CA LYS A 263 -13.31 -20.82 -6.00
C LYS A 263 -12.90 -19.58 -6.77
N SER A 264 -11.61 -19.28 -6.79
CA SER A 264 -11.03 -18.13 -7.48
C SER A 264 -9.82 -18.54 -8.31
N LEU A 265 -9.81 -18.06 -9.54
CA LEU A 265 -8.68 -18.18 -10.47
C LEU A 265 -8.32 -16.79 -10.97
N THR A 266 -7.05 -16.41 -10.77
CA THR A 266 -6.46 -15.19 -11.32
C THR A 266 -5.45 -15.55 -12.39
N ILE A 267 -5.56 -14.88 -13.53
CA ILE A 267 -4.61 -14.90 -14.63
C ILE A 267 -4.18 -13.46 -14.86
N CYS A 268 -2.93 -13.12 -14.53
CA CYS A 268 -2.32 -11.85 -14.97
C CYS A 268 -1.72 -12.09 -16.36
N LEU A 269 -2.01 -11.20 -17.30
CA LEU A 269 -1.56 -11.27 -18.71
C LEU A 269 -0.35 -10.37 -18.95
N SER A 270 0.35 -10.63 -20.05
CA SER A 270 1.14 -9.65 -20.82
C SER A 270 0.49 -9.50 -22.21
N GLU A 271 0.92 -8.54 -23.04
CA GLU A 271 0.43 -8.42 -24.43
C GLU A 271 0.84 -9.63 -25.29
N ASN A 272 1.95 -10.29 -24.94
CA ASN A 272 2.70 -11.18 -25.82
C ASN A 272 2.35 -12.67 -25.70
N ILE A 273 1.39 -13.06 -24.86
CA ILE A 273 1.04 -14.47 -24.61
C ILE A 273 -0.24 -14.94 -25.29
N PHE A 274 -0.24 -16.19 -25.76
CA PHE A 274 -1.45 -16.86 -26.27
C PHE A 274 -1.78 -18.07 -25.40
N LEU A 275 -2.72 -17.89 -24.46
CA LEU A 275 -3.04 -18.90 -23.44
C LEU A 275 -3.92 -20.06 -23.95
N GLU A 276 -4.30 -20.11 -25.22
CA GLU A 276 -5.28 -21.10 -25.72
C GLU A 276 -4.82 -22.55 -25.52
N GLY A 277 -3.53 -22.85 -25.73
CA GLY A 277 -2.96 -24.18 -25.50
C GLY A 277 -2.98 -24.62 -24.02
N PHE A 278 -2.67 -23.70 -23.10
CA PHE A 278 -2.75 -23.91 -21.66
C PHE A 278 -4.21 -24.07 -21.19
N LEU A 279 -5.09 -23.14 -21.59
CA LEU A 279 -6.50 -23.15 -21.23
C LEU A 279 -7.21 -24.41 -21.73
N ARG A 280 -6.87 -24.89 -22.93
CA ARG A 280 -7.34 -26.17 -23.49
C ARG A 280 -7.07 -27.37 -22.57
N LYS A 281 -6.05 -27.33 -21.71
CA LYS A 281 -5.75 -28.35 -20.71
C LYS A 281 -6.50 -28.14 -19.39
N VAL A 282 -6.68 -26.90 -18.94
CA VAL A 282 -7.27 -26.61 -17.62
C VAL A 282 -8.80 -26.42 -17.60
N TYR A 283 -9.45 -26.23 -18.76
CA TYR A 283 -10.90 -26.00 -18.86
C TYR A 283 -11.77 -26.99 -18.06
N THR A 284 -11.46 -28.29 -18.06
CA THR A 284 -12.27 -29.30 -17.36
C THR A 284 -12.16 -29.22 -15.83
N PHE A 285 -11.10 -28.61 -15.30
CA PHE A 285 -10.81 -28.55 -13.87
C PHE A 285 -11.41 -27.30 -13.19
N ILE A 286 -11.66 -26.22 -13.93
CA ILE A 286 -12.06 -24.90 -13.38
C ILE A 286 -13.57 -24.72 -13.14
N SER A 287 -14.38 -25.76 -13.31
CA SER A 287 -15.86 -25.70 -13.20
C SER A 287 -16.41 -25.34 -11.81
N SER A 288 -15.56 -25.36 -10.78
CA SER A 288 -15.85 -24.93 -9.42
C SER A 288 -15.63 -23.43 -9.14
N VAL A 289 -15.07 -22.67 -10.10
CA VAL A 289 -14.72 -21.26 -9.93
C VAL A 289 -15.95 -20.35 -9.90
N GLU A 290 -16.07 -19.58 -8.82
CA GLU A 290 -17.08 -18.53 -8.62
C GLU A 290 -16.53 -17.14 -8.98
N THR A 291 -15.21 -16.93 -8.89
CA THR A 291 -14.52 -15.64 -9.04
C THR A 291 -13.42 -15.75 -10.10
N LEU A 292 -13.63 -15.14 -11.26
CA LEU A 292 -12.62 -15.06 -12.31
C LEU A 292 -11.95 -13.68 -12.31
N HIS A 293 -10.63 -13.67 -12.36
CA HIS A 293 -9.83 -12.49 -12.63
C HIS A 293 -8.94 -12.74 -13.84
N ILE A 294 -9.12 -11.94 -14.89
CA ILE A 294 -8.17 -11.80 -15.99
C ILE A 294 -7.70 -10.35 -15.91
N ILE A 295 -6.44 -10.15 -15.57
CA ILE A 295 -5.86 -8.82 -15.30
C ILE A 295 -4.85 -8.52 -16.39
N GLY A 296 -5.07 -7.48 -17.18
CA GLY A 296 -4.17 -7.05 -18.24
C GLY A 296 -3.18 -5.99 -17.80
N THR A 297 -2.15 -5.82 -18.62
CA THR A 297 -1.17 -4.73 -18.55
C THR A 297 -1.75 -3.45 -19.15
N TYR A 298 -2.62 -2.76 -18.40
CA TYR A 298 -2.95 -1.37 -18.74
C TYR A 298 -1.78 -0.44 -18.39
N GLU A 299 -0.80 -0.40 -19.28
CA GLU A 299 0.05 0.77 -19.42
C GLU A 299 -0.70 1.81 -20.27
N LYS A 300 -0.37 3.11 -20.11
CA LYS A 300 -0.94 4.15 -20.96
C LYS A 300 -0.23 4.10 -22.31
N VAL A 301 -0.84 3.42 -23.29
CA VAL A 301 -0.35 3.38 -24.68
C VAL A 301 -0.16 4.81 -25.19
N GLU A 302 1.07 5.17 -25.57
CA GLU A 302 1.42 6.48 -26.12
C GLU A 302 1.11 6.52 -27.62
N ASP A 303 -0.17 6.58 -27.97
CA ASP A 303 -0.75 6.85 -29.31
C ASP A 303 -0.32 5.98 -30.52
N GLU A 304 0.61 5.02 -30.37
CA GLU A 304 0.95 4.05 -31.43
C GLU A 304 -0.11 2.93 -31.56
N GLU A 305 -0.48 2.59 -32.80
CA GLU A 305 -1.54 1.64 -33.13
C GLU A 305 -1.11 0.16 -32.97
N GLU A 306 -0.77 -0.26 -31.75
CA GLU A 306 -0.38 -1.65 -31.47
C GLU A 306 -1.49 -2.68 -31.77
N GLU A 307 -1.13 -3.80 -32.39
CA GLU A 307 -2.08 -4.88 -32.73
C GLU A 307 -2.53 -5.66 -31.47
N VAL A 308 -3.62 -5.20 -30.85
CA VAL A 308 -4.17 -5.82 -29.64
C VAL A 308 -4.84 -7.17 -29.91
N TYR A 309 -4.12 -8.28 -29.70
CA TYR A 309 -4.58 -9.67 -29.88
C TYR A 309 -5.50 -10.22 -28.76
N GLU A 310 -6.37 -11.20 -29.07
CA GLU A 310 -7.14 -11.96 -28.07
C GLU A 310 -6.24 -13.03 -27.41
N THR A 311 -5.65 -12.72 -26.26
CA THR A 311 -4.74 -13.64 -25.53
C THR A 311 -5.48 -14.80 -24.82
N VAL A 312 -6.78 -14.64 -24.57
CA VAL A 312 -7.66 -15.59 -23.86
C VAL A 312 -9.03 -15.69 -24.55
N ASN A 313 -9.38 -16.87 -25.08
CA ASN A 313 -10.67 -17.06 -25.75
C ASN A 313 -11.85 -17.12 -24.76
N ILE A 314 -12.54 -15.97 -24.58
CA ILE A 314 -13.63 -15.83 -23.60
C ILE A 314 -14.86 -16.69 -23.98
N PHE A 315 -15.16 -16.78 -25.28
CA PHE A 315 -16.31 -17.52 -25.83
C PHE A 315 -16.29 -19.02 -25.51
N LYS A 316 -15.09 -19.60 -25.38
CA LYS A 316 -14.85 -20.98 -24.95
C LYS A 316 -14.73 -21.06 -23.43
N LEU A 317 -13.97 -20.17 -22.79
CA LEU A 317 -13.76 -20.14 -21.33
C LEU A 317 -15.07 -20.12 -20.54
N LYS A 318 -16.05 -19.29 -20.94
CA LYS A 318 -17.36 -19.18 -20.25
C LYS A 318 -18.12 -20.51 -20.12
N GLN A 319 -17.89 -21.44 -21.05
CA GLN A 319 -18.64 -22.71 -21.12
C GLN A 319 -18.25 -23.63 -19.96
N PHE A 320 -17.04 -23.45 -19.43
CA PHE A 320 -16.48 -24.20 -18.32
C PHE A 320 -16.63 -23.47 -16.97
N LEU A 321 -17.30 -22.33 -16.91
CA LEU A 321 -17.47 -21.49 -15.72
C LEU A 321 -18.97 -21.24 -15.38
N PRO A 322 -19.79 -22.29 -15.16
CA PRO A 322 -21.24 -22.15 -14.95
C PRO A 322 -21.61 -21.46 -13.62
N ASN A 323 -20.72 -21.51 -12.63
CA ASN A 323 -20.96 -21.01 -11.27
C ASN A 323 -20.49 -19.56 -11.05
N MET A 324 -20.13 -18.84 -12.12
CA MET A 324 -19.42 -17.57 -12.02
C MET A 324 -20.32 -16.43 -11.47
N ARG A 325 -19.84 -15.78 -10.41
CA ARG A 325 -20.49 -14.72 -9.63
C ARG A 325 -19.74 -13.40 -9.68
N VAL A 326 -18.41 -13.43 -9.70
CA VAL A 326 -17.55 -12.24 -9.79
C VAL A 326 -16.66 -12.37 -11.02
N VAL A 327 -16.71 -11.37 -11.90
CA VAL A 327 -15.85 -11.25 -13.08
C VAL A 327 -15.08 -9.95 -12.97
N ASN A 328 -13.76 -10.05 -13.13
CA ASN A 328 -12.87 -8.91 -13.28
C ASN A 328 -12.03 -9.10 -14.55
N LEU A 329 -12.11 -8.14 -15.46
CA LEU A 329 -11.35 -8.04 -16.70
C LEU A 329 -10.48 -6.77 -16.72
N TRP A 330 -10.03 -6.31 -15.54
CA TRP A 330 -9.30 -5.06 -15.36
C TRP A 330 -8.13 -4.93 -16.35
N GLY A 331 -8.09 -3.81 -17.07
CA GLY A 331 -6.97 -3.47 -17.95
C GLY A 331 -6.73 -4.41 -19.12
N VAL A 332 -7.73 -5.21 -19.53
CA VAL A 332 -7.58 -6.14 -20.67
C VAL A 332 -8.00 -5.45 -21.98
N PRO A 333 -7.06 -5.09 -22.88
CA PRO A 333 -7.32 -4.16 -23.98
C PRO A 333 -8.11 -4.75 -25.16
N PHE A 334 -8.21 -6.08 -25.30
CA PHE A 334 -9.01 -6.72 -26.35
C PHE A 334 -10.51 -6.89 -25.98
N ILE A 335 -10.89 -6.67 -24.72
CA ILE A 335 -12.26 -6.92 -24.27
C ILE A 335 -13.24 -5.91 -24.86
N THR A 336 -14.19 -6.43 -25.63
CA THR A 336 -15.33 -5.71 -26.23
C THR A 336 -16.64 -6.11 -25.55
N ASP A 337 -17.70 -5.37 -25.84
CA ASP A 337 -19.07 -5.73 -25.43
C ASP A 337 -19.46 -7.18 -25.77
N GLU A 338 -19.02 -7.72 -26.92
CA GLU A 338 -19.33 -9.11 -27.31
C GLU A 338 -18.79 -10.15 -26.33
N HIS A 339 -17.60 -9.90 -25.75
CA HIS A 339 -16.99 -10.77 -24.75
C HIS A 339 -17.76 -10.74 -23.43
N VAL A 340 -18.26 -9.56 -23.05
CA VAL A 340 -19.09 -9.36 -21.85
C VAL A 340 -20.49 -9.97 -22.05
N ASP A 341 -21.06 -9.87 -23.24
CA ASP A 341 -22.33 -10.51 -23.59
C ASP A 341 -22.21 -12.03 -23.71
N ALA A 342 -21.08 -12.53 -24.20
CA ALA A 342 -20.75 -13.95 -24.14
C ALA A 342 -20.77 -14.41 -22.68
N ILE A 343 -20.07 -13.74 -21.77
CA ILE A 343 -20.10 -14.05 -20.33
C ILE A 343 -21.53 -14.04 -19.77
N SER A 344 -22.31 -12.98 -20.02
CA SER A 344 -23.67 -12.85 -19.48
C SER A 344 -24.66 -13.91 -20.00
N SER A 345 -24.43 -14.46 -21.19
CA SER A 345 -25.26 -15.53 -21.77
C SER A 345 -25.23 -16.85 -21.00
N ASN A 346 -24.15 -17.14 -20.26
CA ASN A 346 -24.01 -18.38 -19.47
C ASN A 346 -24.09 -18.13 -17.95
N CYS A 347 -23.69 -16.93 -17.50
CA CYS A 347 -23.45 -16.65 -16.08
C CYS A 347 -24.66 -15.95 -15.41
N ALA A 348 -25.79 -16.65 -15.34
CA ALA A 348 -27.03 -16.15 -14.69
C ALA A 348 -26.89 -15.91 -13.16
N HIS A 349 -25.70 -16.16 -12.58
CA HIS A 349 -25.38 -15.89 -11.18
C HIS A 349 -24.41 -14.73 -10.97
N LEU A 350 -24.03 -14.02 -12.04
CA LEU A 350 -23.17 -12.84 -11.97
C LEU A 350 -23.76 -11.78 -11.02
N GLU A 351 -22.95 -11.38 -10.05
CA GLU A 351 -23.22 -10.46 -8.95
C GLU A 351 -22.36 -9.19 -9.05
N CYS A 352 -21.16 -9.31 -9.60
CA CYS A 352 -20.21 -8.22 -9.83
C CYS A 352 -19.52 -8.38 -11.19
N LEU A 353 -19.45 -7.30 -11.96
CA LEU A 353 -18.73 -7.20 -13.22
C LEU A 353 -17.81 -5.97 -13.17
N CYS A 354 -16.51 -6.18 -13.37
CA CYS A 354 -15.51 -5.12 -13.51
C CYS A 354 -14.82 -5.24 -14.87
N VAL A 355 -14.87 -4.16 -15.64
CA VAL A 355 -14.20 -3.97 -16.94
C VAL A 355 -13.46 -2.61 -16.96
N ASN A 356 -13.02 -2.15 -15.79
CA ASN A 356 -12.22 -0.93 -15.68
C ASN A 356 -10.97 -1.01 -16.58
N TYR A 357 -10.67 0.08 -17.27
CA TYR A 357 -9.55 0.19 -18.22
C TYR A 357 -9.65 -0.77 -19.43
N CYS A 358 -10.86 -1.15 -19.86
CA CYS A 358 -11.12 -1.80 -21.15
C CYS A 358 -11.58 -0.77 -22.22
N PRO A 359 -10.68 -0.18 -23.03
CA PRO A 359 -11.01 0.92 -23.94
C PRO A 359 -11.96 0.54 -25.09
N LYS A 360 -12.12 -0.76 -25.39
CA LYS A 360 -13.02 -1.27 -26.43
C LYS A 360 -14.44 -1.62 -25.92
N VAL A 361 -14.76 -1.33 -24.65
CA VAL A 361 -16.12 -1.47 -24.11
C VAL A 361 -16.90 -0.16 -24.30
N THR A 362 -18.00 -0.25 -25.04
CA THR A 362 -18.92 0.86 -25.36
C THR A 362 -20.20 0.86 -24.52
N GLY A 363 -20.49 -0.24 -23.81
CA GLY A 363 -21.69 -0.41 -23.02
C GLY A 363 -22.88 -1.02 -23.79
N ALA A 364 -22.71 -1.38 -25.07
CA ALA A 364 -23.70 -2.09 -25.87
C ALA A 364 -24.22 -3.37 -25.16
N CYS A 365 -23.32 -4.07 -24.45
CA CYS A 365 -23.67 -5.27 -23.69
C CYS A 365 -24.59 -5.00 -22.50
N LEU A 366 -24.54 -3.80 -21.90
CA LEU A 366 -25.17 -3.51 -20.60
C LEU A 366 -26.66 -3.84 -20.60
N LYS A 367 -27.36 -3.55 -21.69
CA LYS A 367 -28.79 -3.85 -21.85
C LYS A 367 -29.10 -5.35 -21.72
N LEU A 368 -28.31 -6.20 -22.36
CA LEU A 368 -28.49 -7.66 -22.33
C LEU A 368 -27.95 -8.27 -21.03
N VAL A 369 -26.79 -7.80 -20.56
CA VAL A 369 -26.19 -8.17 -19.27
C VAL A 369 -27.17 -7.92 -18.12
N LEU A 370 -27.76 -6.73 -18.01
CA LEU A 370 -28.69 -6.36 -16.94
C LEU A 370 -30.03 -7.10 -17.03
N GLN A 371 -30.49 -7.45 -18.23
CA GLN A 371 -31.70 -8.26 -18.43
C GLN A 371 -31.50 -9.74 -18.04
N ARG A 372 -30.31 -10.31 -18.29
CA ARG A 372 -29.95 -11.70 -17.97
C ARG A 372 -29.52 -11.87 -16.51
N CYS A 373 -28.53 -11.11 -16.07
CA CYS A 373 -27.86 -11.27 -14.78
C CYS A 373 -28.60 -10.53 -13.65
N ARG A 374 -29.82 -10.97 -13.30
CA ARG A 374 -30.69 -10.32 -12.29
C ARG A 374 -30.16 -10.33 -10.83
N LYS A 375 -28.99 -10.92 -10.59
CA LYS A 375 -28.23 -10.82 -9.32
C LYS A 375 -27.17 -9.71 -9.32
N LEU A 376 -26.86 -9.12 -10.48
CA LEU A 376 -25.82 -8.11 -10.65
C LEU A 376 -26.13 -6.86 -9.82
N LYS A 377 -25.14 -6.47 -9.00
CA LYS A 377 -25.22 -5.38 -8.02
C LYS A 377 -24.09 -4.37 -8.16
N THR A 378 -22.97 -4.77 -8.75
CA THR A 378 -21.76 -3.96 -8.90
C THR A 378 -21.35 -3.94 -10.37
N LEU A 379 -21.26 -2.74 -10.93
CA LEU A 379 -20.74 -2.46 -12.27
C LEU A 379 -19.55 -1.51 -12.13
N PHE A 380 -18.35 -1.97 -12.50
CA PHE A 380 -17.18 -1.11 -12.61
C PHE A 380 -16.79 -0.94 -14.09
N LEU A 381 -16.85 0.32 -14.55
CA LEU A 381 -16.72 0.76 -15.95
C LEU A 381 -15.73 1.95 -16.11
N ALA A 382 -14.85 2.20 -15.13
CA ALA A 382 -13.91 3.33 -15.18
C ALA A 382 -13.00 3.28 -16.40
N HIS A 383 -12.76 4.43 -17.02
CA HIS A 383 -11.91 4.56 -18.21
C HIS A 383 -12.28 3.56 -19.34
N THR A 384 -13.59 3.35 -19.54
CA THR A 384 -14.16 2.66 -20.72
C THR A 384 -14.83 3.67 -21.67
N LYS A 385 -14.95 3.33 -22.95
CA LYS A 385 -15.41 4.25 -24.01
C LYS A 385 -16.94 4.21 -24.18
N LEU A 386 -17.66 4.44 -23.08
CA LEU A 386 -19.12 4.31 -23.02
C LEU A 386 -19.84 5.25 -23.99
N ASP A 387 -20.71 4.70 -24.85
CA ASP A 387 -21.51 5.51 -25.77
C ASP A 387 -22.71 6.17 -25.06
N ASN A 388 -22.82 7.47 -25.26
CA ASN A 388 -23.82 8.33 -24.63
C ASN A 388 -25.26 8.02 -25.02
N ASN A 389 -25.53 7.38 -26.16
CA ASN A 389 -26.88 7.03 -26.60
C ASN A 389 -27.25 5.62 -26.12
N ILE A 390 -26.34 4.66 -26.27
CA ILE A 390 -26.48 3.29 -25.77
C ILE A 390 -26.79 3.29 -24.26
N VAL A 391 -26.04 4.07 -23.48
CA VAL A 391 -26.22 4.16 -22.02
C VAL A 391 -27.56 4.81 -21.63
N LYS A 392 -28.11 5.72 -22.44
CA LYS A 392 -29.49 6.23 -22.26
C LYS A 392 -30.54 5.15 -22.56
N MET A 393 -30.29 4.25 -23.52
CA MET A 393 -31.20 3.16 -23.95
C MET A 393 -31.26 1.93 -23.02
N VAL A 394 -30.53 1.95 -21.89
CA VAL A 394 -30.59 0.92 -20.85
C VAL A 394 -31.77 1.17 -19.90
N ASP A 395 -32.46 0.10 -19.51
CA ASP A 395 -33.57 0.09 -18.55
C ASP A 395 -33.06 0.18 -17.08
N TRP A 396 -32.33 1.24 -16.72
CA TRP A 396 -31.67 1.38 -15.41
C TRP A 396 -32.64 1.20 -14.23
N GLU A 397 -33.88 1.66 -14.38
CA GLU A 397 -34.94 1.57 -13.38
C GLU A 397 -35.44 0.14 -13.09
N LYS A 398 -35.09 -0.84 -13.95
CA LYS A 398 -35.43 -2.27 -13.79
C LYS A 398 -34.27 -3.09 -13.19
N THR A 399 -33.17 -2.42 -12.81
CA THR A 399 -31.93 -3.05 -12.32
C THR A 399 -31.90 -3.18 -10.79
N ARG A 400 -30.85 -3.84 -10.28
CA ARG A 400 -30.51 -3.93 -8.85
C ARG A 400 -29.09 -3.46 -8.55
N ILE A 401 -28.59 -2.53 -9.38
CA ILE A 401 -27.26 -1.94 -9.20
C ILE A 401 -27.25 -1.10 -7.92
N GLU A 402 -26.31 -1.44 -7.04
CA GLU A 402 -26.03 -0.75 -5.79
C GLU A 402 -24.68 0.00 -5.84
N GLU A 403 -23.78 -0.42 -6.73
CA GLU A 403 -22.42 0.10 -6.85
C GLU A 403 -22.11 0.36 -8.32
N LEU A 404 -21.74 1.59 -8.66
CA LEU A 404 -21.35 2.02 -10.00
C LEU A 404 -20.01 2.78 -9.95
N ASP A 405 -19.05 2.35 -10.75
CA ASP A 405 -17.83 3.12 -11.04
C ASP A 405 -17.88 3.51 -12.52
N ILE A 406 -17.92 4.81 -12.79
CA ILE A 406 -17.88 5.42 -14.14
C ILE A 406 -16.77 6.48 -14.23
N LYS A 407 -15.78 6.42 -13.33
CA LYS A 407 -14.67 7.37 -13.25
C LYS A 407 -13.97 7.55 -14.60
N GLY A 408 -13.68 8.80 -14.97
CA GLY A 408 -12.88 9.12 -16.16
C GLY A 408 -13.45 8.55 -17.46
N THR A 409 -14.77 8.64 -17.65
CA THR A 409 -15.48 8.26 -18.89
C THR A 409 -16.02 9.49 -19.61
N GLU A 410 -16.11 9.45 -20.94
CA GLU A 410 -16.55 10.58 -21.79
C GLU A 410 -18.10 10.74 -21.83
N LEU A 411 -18.77 10.44 -20.72
CA LEU A 411 -20.23 10.60 -20.59
C LEU A 411 -20.60 12.09 -20.49
N ASN A 412 -21.65 12.49 -21.21
CA ASN A 412 -22.19 13.84 -21.22
C ASN A 412 -23.32 14.02 -20.18
N SER A 413 -23.64 15.28 -19.85
CA SER A 413 -24.59 15.62 -18.79
C SER A 413 -25.95 14.94 -18.96
N GLU A 414 -26.47 14.80 -20.18
CA GLU A 414 -27.72 14.10 -20.44
C GLU A 414 -27.63 12.60 -20.14
N ALA A 415 -26.52 11.94 -20.49
CA ALA A 415 -26.30 10.54 -20.18
C ALA A 415 -26.17 10.34 -18.67
N LEU A 416 -25.40 11.19 -17.98
CA LEU A 416 -25.25 11.17 -16.52
C LEU A 416 -26.60 11.36 -15.80
N ILE A 417 -27.42 12.33 -16.23
CA ILE A 417 -28.80 12.51 -15.76
C ILE A 417 -29.61 11.22 -16.00
N SER A 418 -29.55 10.66 -17.21
CA SER A 418 -30.33 9.47 -17.58
C SER A 418 -29.98 8.22 -16.77
N ILE A 419 -28.73 8.05 -16.34
CA ILE A 419 -28.28 6.97 -15.46
C ILE A 419 -28.71 7.24 -14.02
N LEU A 420 -28.25 8.37 -13.47
CA LEU A 420 -28.30 8.65 -12.02
C LEU A 420 -29.74 8.82 -11.51
N THR A 421 -30.61 9.45 -12.31
CA THR A 421 -32.04 9.60 -11.97
C THR A 421 -32.83 8.29 -11.98
N ARG A 422 -32.28 7.21 -12.57
CA ARG A 422 -32.94 5.92 -12.75
C ARG A 422 -32.31 4.77 -11.97
N LEU A 423 -31.41 5.05 -11.02
CA LEU A 423 -30.78 4.05 -10.15
C LEU A 423 -31.23 4.18 -8.68
N PRO A 424 -32.44 3.72 -8.31
CA PRO A 424 -33.02 3.92 -6.97
C PRO A 424 -32.33 3.16 -5.83
N HIS A 425 -31.46 2.19 -6.16
CA HIS A 425 -30.73 1.35 -5.21
C HIS A 425 -29.25 1.71 -5.08
N LEU A 426 -28.79 2.76 -5.76
CA LEU A 426 -27.38 3.16 -5.78
C LEU A 426 -26.93 3.62 -4.38
N ARG A 427 -26.03 2.84 -3.77
CA ARG A 427 -25.45 3.13 -2.46
C ARG A 427 -23.99 3.58 -2.53
N TRP A 428 -23.30 3.27 -3.61
CA TRP A 428 -21.90 3.62 -3.86
C TRP A 428 -21.74 4.10 -5.30
N LEU A 429 -21.18 5.30 -5.48
CA LEU A 429 -20.86 5.87 -6.79
C LEU A 429 -19.42 6.40 -6.79
N ASP A 430 -18.64 6.01 -7.79
CA ASP A 430 -17.47 6.75 -8.22
C ASP A 430 -17.76 7.44 -9.58
N ALA A 431 -17.75 8.76 -9.52
CA ALA A 431 -18.01 9.68 -10.62
C ALA A 431 -16.87 10.73 -10.70
N SER A 432 -15.68 10.37 -10.19
CA SER A 432 -14.50 11.24 -10.24
C SER A 432 -13.94 11.39 -11.67
N TRP A 433 -13.26 12.50 -11.94
CA TRP A 433 -12.73 12.84 -13.28
C TRP A 433 -13.81 12.88 -14.37
N LEU A 434 -15.00 13.40 -14.05
CA LEU A 434 -16.09 13.60 -15.02
C LEU A 434 -16.34 15.08 -15.27
N GLU A 435 -15.77 15.60 -16.38
CA GLU A 435 -15.89 17.01 -16.77
C GLU A 435 -17.34 17.46 -16.99
N ASN A 436 -18.21 16.57 -17.49
CA ASN A 436 -19.63 16.85 -17.73
C ASN A 436 -20.52 16.67 -16.49
N MET A 437 -19.95 16.37 -15.32
CA MET A 437 -20.71 16.35 -14.06
C MET A 437 -20.99 17.79 -13.62
N THR A 438 -22.10 18.35 -14.09
CA THR A 438 -22.50 19.76 -13.87
C THR A 438 -23.55 19.91 -12.78
N ASP A 439 -23.79 21.14 -12.33
CA ASP A 439 -24.88 21.49 -11.41
C ASP A 439 -26.25 20.95 -11.88
N GLN A 440 -26.53 20.97 -13.19
CA GLN A 440 -27.76 20.44 -13.78
C GLN A 440 -27.92 18.93 -13.53
N VAL A 441 -26.80 18.18 -13.54
CA VAL A 441 -26.81 16.74 -13.21
C VAL A 441 -27.17 16.54 -11.74
N LEU A 442 -26.57 17.32 -10.84
CA LEU A 442 -26.87 17.25 -9.40
C LEU A 442 -28.29 17.71 -9.07
N GLU A 443 -28.83 18.71 -9.74
CA GLU A 443 -30.22 19.17 -9.54
C GLU A 443 -31.22 18.11 -10.00
N ALA A 444 -31.07 17.60 -11.23
CA ALA A 444 -31.93 16.54 -11.75
C ALA A 444 -31.87 15.28 -10.89
N TRP A 445 -30.68 14.90 -10.41
CA TRP A 445 -30.50 13.74 -9.54
C TRP A 445 -31.15 13.95 -8.16
N GLN A 446 -31.01 15.13 -7.54
CA GLN A 446 -31.73 15.48 -6.30
C GLN A 446 -33.25 15.40 -6.49
N ASN A 447 -33.77 15.93 -7.59
CA ASN A 447 -35.22 15.98 -7.86
C ASN A 447 -35.82 14.61 -8.22
N SER A 448 -35.00 13.62 -8.60
CA SER A 448 -35.44 12.26 -8.93
C SER A 448 -35.75 11.34 -7.74
N ASN A 449 -35.39 11.74 -6.52
CA ASN A 449 -35.37 10.90 -5.30
C ASN A 449 -34.43 9.67 -5.33
N ALA A 450 -33.73 9.38 -6.44
CA ALA A 450 -32.86 8.20 -6.56
C ALA A 450 -31.70 8.15 -5.54
N MET A 451 -31.25 9.31 -5.04
CA MET A 451 -30.22 9.41 -3.98
C MET A 451 -30.66 8.87 -2.60
N GLY A 452 -31.90 8.43 -2.39
CA GLY A 452 -32.37 7.90 -1.10
C GLY A 452 -31.66 6.64 -0.59
N SER A 453 -30.81 6.01 -1.42
CA SER A 453 -29.95 4.87 -1.02
C SER A 453 -28.47 5.24 -0.82
N LEU A 454 -28.05 6.46 -1.17
CA LEU A 454 -26.64 6.82 -1.39
C LEU A 454 -25.85 7.00 -0.08
N GLN A 455 -24.77 6.22 0.07
CA GLN A 455 -23.91 6.18 1.26
C GLN A 455 -22.45 6.55 0.96
N PHE A 456 -21.97 6.29 -0.26
CA PHE A 456 -20.59 6.53 -0.67
C PHE A 456 -20.60 7.28 -2.00
N LEU A 457 -20.01 8.48 -2.02
CA LEU A 457 -19.98 9.35 -3.20
C LEU A 457 -18.58 9.91 -3.42
N ASN A 458 -17.99 9.60 -4.57
CA ASN A 458 -16.75 10.21 -5.04
C ASN A 458 -17.01 11.11 -6.27
N MET A 459 -16.68 12.39 -6.15
CA MET A 459 -16.69 13.40 -7.23
C MET A 459 -15.40 14.24 -7.18
N ASP A 460 -14.29 13.56 -6.89
CA ASP A 460 -12.91 14.08 -6.94
C ASP A 460 -12.58 14.53 -8.38
N THR A 461 -12.03 15.74 -8.54
CA THR A 461 -11.75 16.35 -9.86
C THR A 461 -13.01 16.48 -10.77
N CYS A 462 -14.07 17.11 -10.25
CA CYS A 462 -15.27 17.50 -11.01
C CYS A 462 -15.50 19.03 -10.92
N ASP A 463 -14.65 19.82 -11.56
CA ASP A 463 -14.63 21.30 -11.45
C ASP A 463 -15.84 22.03 -12.06
N SER A 464 -16.64 21.34 -12.88
CA SER A 464 -17.90 21.85 -13.46
C SER A 464 -19.06 21.97 -12.45
N ILE A 465 -18.86 21.51 -11.21
CA ILE A 465 -19.79 21.66 -10.10
C ILE A 465 -19.49 22.97 -9.35
N ASN A 466 -20.52 23.68 -8.90
CA ASN A 466 -20.39 24.86 -8.05
C ASN A 466 -20.76 24.59 -6.59
N GLU A 467 -20.20 25.40 -5.67
CA GLU A 467 -20.33 25.21 -4.23
C GLU A 467 -21.79 25.08 -3.77
N GLN A 468 -22.69 25.90 -4.31
CA GLN A 468 -24.10 25.92 -3.92
C GLN A 468 -24.83 24.59 -4.19
N ALA A 469 -24.56 23.92 -5.32
CA ALA A 469 -25.19 22.65 -5.65
C ALA A 469 -24.77 21.54 -4.66
N LEU A 470 -23.51 21.57 -4.23
CA LEU A 470 -22.97 20.66 -3.21
C LEU A 470 -23.49 21.00 -1.81
N VAL A 471 -23.62 22.29 -1.49
CA VAL A 471 -24.21 22.78 -0.24
C VAL A 471 -25.63 22.25 -0.08
N ASP A 472 -26.46 22.31 -1.12
CA ASP A 472 -27.85 21.83 -1.03
C ASP A 472 -27.95 20.30 -1.05
N MET A 473 -27.11 19.61 -1.84
CA MET A 473 -26.97 18.15 -1.78
C MET A 473 -26.59 17.67 -0.37
N ILE A 474 -25.60 18.29 0.28
CA ILE A 474 -25.12 17.89 1.61
C ILE A 474 -26.13 18.28 2.71
N LYS A 475 -26.83 19.42 2.61
CA LYS A 475 -27.94 19.76 3.51
C LYS A 475 -29.08 18.72 3.44
N ARG A 476 -29.42 18.23 2.24
CA ARG A 476 -30.47 17.21 2.05
C ARG A 476 -30.00 15.81 2.46
N HIS A 477 -28.82 15.38 2.03
CA HIS A 477 -28.36 13.97 2.07
C HIS A 477 -27.12 13.70 2.92
N GLY A 478 -26.45 14.71 3.49
CA GLY A 478 -25.20 14.52 4.25
C GLY A 478 -25.33 13.58 5.45
N HIS A 479 -26.53 13.49 6.03
CA HIS A 479 -26.82 12.64 7.19
C HIS A 479 -26.73 11.12 6.91
N GLN A 480 -26.89 10.68 5.65
CA GLN A 480 -26.77 9.26 5.24
C GLN A 480 -25.38 8.90 4.68
N PHE A 481 -24.54 9.90 4.39
CA PHE A 481 -23.20 9.68 3.84
C PHE A 481 -22.24 9.07 4.88
N HIS A 482 -21.55 8.03 4.41
CA HIS A 482 -20.54 7.24 5.09
C HIS A 482 -19.17 7.40 4.44
N GLY A 483 -19.12 7.72 3.15
CA GLY A 483 -17.92 8.17 2.45
C GLY A 483 -18.22 9.33 1.51
N LEU A 484 -17.43 10.40 1.57
CA LEU A 484 -17.56 11.57 0.72
C LEU A 484 -16.18 12.05 0.28
N CYS A 485 -15.92 12.02 -1.02
CA CYS A 485 -14.71 12.56 -1.62
C CYS A 485 -15.07 13.72 -2.55
N LEU A 486 -14.65 14.92 -2.15
CA LEU A 486 -14.77 16.17 -2.91
C LEU A 486 -13.38 16.83 -3.01
N GLY A 487 -12.38 16.03 -3.37
CA GLY A 487 -11.04 16.51 -3.65
C GLY A 487 -10.93 17.15 -5.03
N GLY A 488 -9.80 17.79 -5.31
CA GLY A 488 -9.51 18.43 -6.60
C GLY A 488 -10.26 19.75 -6.83
N GLN A 489 -11.49 19.87 -6.33
CA GLN A 489 -12.36 21.04 -6.54
C GLN A 489 -11.79 22.28 -5.85
N HIS A 490 -11.16 23.15 -6.64
CA HIS A 490 -10.41 24.32 -6.16
C HIS A 490 -11.27 25.40 -5.46
N LYS A 491 -12.60 25.31 -5.60
CA LYS A 491 -13.59 26.22 -5.01
C LYS A 491 -13.89 25.90 -3.53
N LEU A 492 -13.67 24.66 -3.07
CA LEU A 492 -14.17 24.18 -1.77
C LEU A 492 -13.23 24.52 -0.60
N LEU A 493 -13.23 25.79 -0.20
CA LEU A 493 -12.35 26.32 0.85
C LEU A 493 -12.91 26.10 2.27
N GLU A 494 -12.19 26.57 3.29
CA GLU A 494 -12.49 26.39 4.72
C GLU A 494 -13.95 26.69 5.10
N TYR A 495 -14.53 27.78 4.58
CA TYR A 495 -15.91 28.19 4.88
C TYR A 495 -16.96 27.15 4.46
N PHE A 496 -16.79 26.53 3.28
CA PHE A 496 -17.64 25.43 2.82
C PHE A 496 -17.60 24.27 3.82
N TRP A 497 -16.40 23.77 4.12
CA TRP A 497 -16.22 22.63 5.01
C TRP A 497 -16.76 22.89 6.42
N MET A 498 -16.50 24.07 7.00
CA MET A 498 -17.01 24.46 8.32
C MET A 498 -18.55 24.42 8.40
N ASN A 499 -19.26 24.76 7.31
CA ASN A 499 -20.72 24.67 7.24
C ASN A 499 -21.24 23.27 6.94
N MET A 500 -20.50 22.46 6.17
CA MET A 500 -20.92 21.13 5.70
C MET A 500 -20.63 20.00 6.69
N ILE A 501 -19.50 20.05 7.39
CA ILE A 501 -19.08 19.02 8.38
C ILE A 501 -20.19 18.69 9.42
N PRO A 502 -20.94 19.66 9.99
CA PRO A 502 -22.04 19.37 10.93
C PRO A 502 -23.22 18.55 10.39
N GLN A 503 -23.33 18.42 9.05
CA GLN A 503 -24.34 17.57 8.41
C GLN A 503 -23.86 16.12 8.24
N LEU A 504 -22.55 15.90 8.17
CA LEU A 504 -21.90 14.62 7.82
C LEU A 504 -21.75 13.65 9.02
N ARG A 505 -22.76 13.58 9.90
CA ARG A 505 -22.68 12.93 11.23
C ARG A 505 -22.38 11.42 11.21
N ASN A 506 -22.59 10.76 10.07
CA ASN A 506 -22.33 9.32 9.86
C ASN A 506 -21.04 9.02 9.09
N ILE A 507 -20.28 10.06 8.72
CA ILE A 507 -19.10 9.93 7.86
C ILE A 507 -18.02 9.03 8.51
N ARG A 508 -17.43 8.17 7.69
CA ARG A 508 -16.30 7.31 8.03
C ARG A 508 -15.08 7.67 7.19
N VAL A 509 -15.28 7.97 5.91
CA VAL A 509 -14.22 8.35 4.97
C VAL A 509 -14.49 9.75 4.43
N MET A 510 -13.52 10.66 4.57
CA MET A 510 -13.65 12.02 4.03
C MET A 510 -12.35 12.48 3.37
N VAL A 511 -12.46 13.01 2.15
CA VAL A 511 -11.33 13.53 1.35
C VAL A 511 -11.64 14.95 0.91
N MET A 512 -10.71 15.87 1.21
CA MET A 512 -10.84 17.31 0.96
C MET A 512 -9.55 17.95 0.44
N GLY A 513 -9.69 19.10 -0.20
CA GLY A 513 -8.58 19.85 -0.78
C GLY A 513 -8.10 19.31 -2.13
N ILE A 514 -7.05 19.94 -2.66
CA ILE A 514 -6.59 19.77 -4.04
C ILE A 514 -5.17 19.20 -4.00
N ALA A 515 -4.81 18.31 -4.92
CA ALA A 515 -3.44 17.83 -5.06
C ALA A 515 -2.58 18.83 -5.85
N GLU A 516 -1.27 18.82 -5.60
CA GLU A 516 -0.31 19.83 -6.06
C GLU A 516 -0.19 19.94 -7.61
N ASP A 517 -0.51 18.86 -8.34
CA ASP A 517 -0.14 18.71 -9.75
C ASP A 517 -1.23 19.08 -10.79
N CYS A 518 -2.46 19.43 -10.39
CA CYS A 518 -3.62 19.35 -11.31
C CYS A 518 -4.44 20.64 -11.52
N CYS A 519 -4.21 21.71 -10.75
CA CYS A 519 -5.11 22.88 -10.72
C CYS A 519 -4.34 24.21 -10.58
N PRO A 520 -4.96 25.37 -10.89
CA PRO A 520 -4.39 26.67 -10.51
C PRO A 520 -4.18 26.75 -8.98
N LYS A 521 -2.99 27.18 -8.55
CA LYS A 521 -2.62 27.30 -7.12
C LYS A 521 -3.64 28.11 -6.33
N VAL A 522 -4.05 27.59 -5.16
CA VAL A 522 -4.94 28.31 -4.24
C VAL A 522 -4.18 29.46 -3.57
N VAL A 523 -4.54 30.68 -3.94
CA VAL A 523 -3.96 31.89 -3.34
C VAL A 523 -4.43 32.10 -1.89
N ALA A 524 -5.67 31.69 -1.58
CA ALA A 524 -6.25 31.75 -0.24
C ALA A 524 -5.49 30.87 0.76
N LYS A 525 -5.41 31.30 2.03
CA LYS A 525 -4.84 30.48 3.11
C LYS A 525 -5.94 29.81 3.91
N ILE A 526 -5.68 28.56 4.29
CA ILE A 526 -6.68 27.63 4.85
C ILE A 526 -6.31 27.31 6.29
N HIS A 527 -7.12 27.73 7.26
CA HIS A 527 -6.85 27.53 8.69
C HIS A 527 -7.32 26.14 9.15
N VAL A 528 -6.42 25.16 9.06
CA VAL A 528 -6.69 23.73 9.32
C VAL A 528 -7.28 23.45 10.71
N ASP A 529 -6.89 24.23 11.71
CA ASP A 529 -7.31 24.08 13.10
C ASP A 529 -8.84 24.14 13.27
N GLN A 530 -9.53 25.03 12.55
CA GLN A 530 -10.96 25.26 12.74
C GLN A 530 -11.78 24.04 12.29
N PHE A 531 -11.50 23.53 11.08
CA PHE A 531 -12.24 22.38 10.58
C PHE A 531 -11.78 21.07 11.23
N ILE A 532 -10.55 20.95 11.72
CA ILE A 532 -10.14 19.78 12.53
C ILE A 532 -10.93 19.67 13.84
N ASP A 533 -11.17 20.78 14.55
CA ASP A 533 -12.06 20.77 15.72
C ASP A 533 -13.53 20.54 15.32
N CYS A 534 -13.99 21.14 14.21
CA CYS A 534 -15.34 20.90 13.68
C CYS A 534 -15.57 19.41 13.34
N ILE A 535 -14.59 18.74 12.72
CA ILE A 535 -14.58 17.29 12.46
C ILE A 535 -14.64 16.53 13.79
N ALA A 536 -13.77 16.87 14.73
CA ALA A 536 -13.75 16.23 16.03
C ALA A 536 -15.10 16.34 16.77
N GLN A 537 -15.78 17.49 16.66
CA GLN A 537 -17.09 17.73 17.28
C GLN A 537 -18.24 16.99 16.60
N ASN A 538 -18.22 16.84 15.26
CA ASN A 538 -19.39 16.37 14.49
C ASN A 538 -19.26 14.96 13.90
N CYS A 539 -18.04 14.42 13.76
CA CYS A 539 -17.76 13.20 13.01
C CYS A 539 -17.14 12.07 13.88
N PRO A 540 -17.81 11.60 14.96
CA PRO A 540 -17.25 10.60 15.87
C PRO A 540 -17.04 9.21 15.22
N ARG A 541 -17.65 8.97 14.05
CA ARG A 541 -17.55 7.72 13.27
C ARG A 541 -16.41 7.72 12.24
N LEU A 542 -15.64 8.81 12.15
CA LEU A 542 -14.55 8.97 11.19
C LEU A 542 -13.47 7.88 11.37
N THR A 543 -13.16 7.17 10.29
CA THR A 543 -12.12 6.14 10.20
C THR A 543 -10.95 6.53 9.31
N ARG A 544 -11.18 7.35 8.28
CA ARG A 544 -10.14 7.87 7.38
C ARG A 544 -10.40 9.34 7.03
N LEU A 545 -9.35 10.14 7.09
CA LEU A 545 -9.33 11.54 6.66
C LEU A 545 -8.18 11.75 5.66
N GLU A 546 -8.41 12.47 4.59
CA GLU A 546 -7.35 12.97 3.69
C GLU A 546 -7.54 14.48 3.46
N VAL A 547 -6.46 15.24 3.65
CA VAL A 547 -6.41 16.71 3.47
C VAL A 547 -5.26 17.02 2.52
N ARG A 548 -5.58 17.43 1.28
CA ARG A 548 -4.60 17.48 0.18
C ARG A 548 -3.88 18.83 -0.01
N TRP A 549 -4.38 19.92 0.59
CA TRP A 549 -3.74 21.24 0.48
C TRP A 549 -2.26 21.20 0.93
N ASP A 550 -1.41 21.90 0.20
CA ASP A 550 0.05 21.98 0.41
C ASP A 550 0.46 22.86 1.62
N ASP A 551 1.74 22.81 2.01
CA ASP A 551 2.33 23.63 3.10
C ASP A 551 2.32 25.14 2.77
N GLU A 552 2.31 25.52 1.48
CA GLU A 552 2.14 26.91 1.07
C GLU A 552 0.74 27.44 1.43
N THR A 553 -0.29 26.60 1.33
CA THR A 553 -1.73 26.91 1.47
C THR A 553 -2.23 26.74 2.90
N LEU A 554 -1.84 25.65 3.58
CA LEU A 554 -2.26 25.35 4.95
C LEU A 554 -1.68 26.34 5.95
N ARG A 555 -2.51 26.83 6.87
CA ARG A 555 -2.08 27.62 8.02
C ARG A 555 -2.64 27.00 9.30
N PHE A 556 -1.79 26.99 10.32
CA PHE A 556 -2.02 26.29 11.58
C PHE A 556 -1.39 27.11 12.72
N SER A 557 -1.80 26.89 13.96
CA SER A 557 -1.38 27.71 15.11
C SER A 557 -0.59 26.90 16.15
N ASP A 558 -0.01 27.57 17.14
CA ASP A 558 0.62 26.92 18.30
C ASP A 558 -0.35 26.00 19.07
N LYS A 559 -1.67 26.09 18.81
CA LYS A 559 -2.71 25.26 19.40
C LYS A 559 -3.01 23.98 18.61
N SER A 560 -2.49 23.79 17.39
CA SER A 560 -2.80 22.64 16.53
C SER A 560 -2.65 21.28 17.21
N SER A 561 -1.60 21.09 18.03
CA SER A 561 -1.42 19.85 18.79
C SER A 561 -2.63 19.52 19.68
N LYS A 562 -3.28 20.54 20.27
CA LYS A 562 -4.48 20.37 21.10
C LYS A 562 -5.71 19.99 20.27
N PHE A 563 -5.87 20.57 19.07
CA PHE A 563 -6.96 20.20 18.16
C PHE A 563 -6.79 18.76 17.64
N ILE A 564 -5.55 18.31 17.40
CA ILE A 564 -5.23 16.92 17.07
C ILE A 564 -5.47 15.96 18.24
N ASP A 565 -5.16 16.34 19.48
CA ASP A 565 -5.54 15.56 20.67
C ASP A 565 -7.08 15.47 20.80
N VAL A 566 -7.81 16.56 20.59
CA VAL A 566 -9.28 16.59 20.60
C VAL A 566 -9.88 15.68 19.51
N LEU A 567 -9.32 15.70 18.30
CA LEU A 567 -9.67 14.78 17.21
C LEU A 567 -9.42 13.31 17.62
N ARG A 568 -8.24 13.00 18.16
CA ARG A 568 -7.87 11.64 18.62
C ARG A 568 -8.73 11.11 19.78
N MET A 569 -9.29 12.01 20.59
CA MET A 569 -10.16 11.69 21.73
C MET A 569 -11.64 11.54 21.35
N LYS A 570 -12.13 12.27 20.33
CA LYS A 570 -13.54 12.18 19.88
C LYS A 570 -13.74 11.18 18.73
N CYS A 571 -12.82 11.15 17.76
CA CYS A 571 -12.83 10.19 16.64
C CYS A 571 -12.05 8.92 17.02
N LEU A 572 -12.58 8.13 17.96
CA LEU A 572 -11.91 6.93 18.50
C LEU A 572 -11.64 5.84 17.46
N MET A 573 -12.37 5.84 16.34
CA MET A 573 -12.24 4.88 15.24
C MET A 573 -11.29 5.34 14.13
N LEU A 574 -10.53 6.42 14.31
CA LEU A 574 -9.66 7.00 13.29
C LEU A 574 -8.41 6.12 13.05
N HIS A 575 -8.36 5.45 11.89
CA HIS A 575 -7.31 4.51 11.48
C HIS A 575 -6.23 5.15 10.61
N SER A 576 -6.56 6.21 9.85
CA SER A 576 -5.57 6.93 9.03
C SER A 576 -5.93 8.41 8.85
N ILE A 577 -4.93 9.29 8.99
CA ILE A 577 -4.95 10.65 8.43
C ILE A 577 -3.89 10.69 7.32
N VAL A 578 -4.28 11.13 6.13
CA VAL A 578 -3.38 11.42 5.00
C VAL A 578 -3.26 12.94 4.88
N LEU A 579 -2.03 13.47 4.86
CA LEU A 579 -1.72 14.89 4.73
C LEU A 579 -0.61 15.07 3.70
N SER A 580 -0.61 16.20 2.98
CA SER A 580 0.50 16.58 2.13
C SER A 580 1.76 16.93 2.95
N ASP A 581 2.93 16.81 2.34
CA ASP A 581 4.20 17.03 3.02
C ASP A 581 4.37 18.49 3.45
N GLY A 582 4.92 18.69 4.65
CA GLY A 582 5.02 20.02 5.24
C GLY A 582 5.21 20.04 6.74
N GLN A 583 5.27 21.24 7.31
CA GLN A 583 5.43 21.47 8.75
C GLN A 583 4.22 20.93 9.54
N TYR A 584 3.02 21.01 8.94
CA TYR A 584 1.82 20.46 9.56
C TYR A 584 1.84 18.93 9.65
N TYR A 585 2.31 18.23 8.61
CA TYR A 585 2.43 16.77 8.64
C TYR A 585 3.31 16.29 9.80
N GLU A 586 4.52 16.84 9.95
CA GLU A 586 5.44 16.41 11.03
C GLU A 586 4.90 16.80 12.43
N LEU A 587 4.17 17.91 12.57
CA LEU A 587 3.46 18.26 13.81
C LEU A 587 2.39 17.21 14.14
N VAL A 588 1.52 16.85 13.19
CA VAL A 588 0.46 15.85 13.41
C VAL A 588 1.06 14.48 13.70
N ARG A 589 2.02 14.05 12.89
CA ARG A 589 2.79 12.80 13.06
C ARG A 589 3.39 12.69 14.45
N SER A 590 4.13 13.70 14.91
CA SER A 590 4.73 13.71 16.26
C SER A 590 3.70 13.53 17.37
N ASN A 591 2.50 14.11 17.24
CA ASN A 591 1.41 13.94 18.21
C ASN A 591 0.74 12.57 18.15
N PHE A 592 0.85 11.83 17.05
CA PHE A 592 0.32 10.47 16.88
C PHE A 592 1.33 9.40 17.33
N GLU A 593 2.61 9.56 16.98
CA GLU A 593 3.72 8.71 17.43
C GLU A 593 3.86 8.74 18.96
N ARG A 594 3.75 9.92 19.59
CA ARG A 594 3.72 10.09 21.07
C ARG A 594 2.55 9.39 21.79
N ALA A 595 1.63 8.76 21.06
CA ALA A 595 0.45 8.07 21.59
C ALA A 595 0.33 6.62 21.10
N ASP A 596 1.43 6.00 20.65
CA ASP A 596 1.50 4.64 20.08
C ASP A 596 0.59 4.41 18.85
N ARG A 597 0.11 5.47 18.20
CA ARG A 597 -0.79 5.41 17.03
C ARG A 597 -0.03 5.69 15.73
N MET A 598 0.49 4.63 15.12
CA MET A 598 1.05 4.65 13.76
C MET A 598 -0.09 4.79 12.72
N SER A 599 -0.53 6.02 12.43
CA SER A 599 -1.70 6.28 11.58
C SER A 599 -1.67 7.60 10.79
N VAL A 600 -0.50 8.23 10.61
CA VAL A 600 -0.36 9.45 9.79
C VAL A 600 0.50 9.11 8.58
N VAL A 601 0.01 9.42 7.38
CA VAL A 601 0.60 9.01 6.09
C VAL A 601 0.74 10.24 5.19
N ARG A 602 1.76 10.27 4.35
CA ARG A 602 1.99 11.37 3.39
C ARG A 602 1.17 11.16 2.12
N THR A 603 0.62 12.22 1.54
CA THR A 603 -0.06 12.18 0.23
C THR A 603 0.87 11.68 -0.88
N THR A 604 2.17 12.00 -0.76
CA THR A 604 3.26 11.63 -1.68
C THR A 604 3.65 10.14 -1.61
N GLU A 605 3.58 9.51 -0.44
CA GLU A 605 4.04 8.13 -0.19
C GLU A 605 2.96 7.06 -0.55
N MET A 606 2.35 7.21 -1.73
CA MET A 606 1.58 6.15 -2.43
C MET A 606 0.33 5.61 -1.69
N CYS A 607 -0.39 6.43 -0.92
CA CYS A 607 -1.60 6.01 -0.19
C CYS A 607 -2.73 7.07 -0.20
N ARG A 608 -3.30 7.36 -1.38
CA ARG A 608 -4.55 8.16 -1.48
C ARG A 608 -5.73 7.42 -0.84
N THR A 609 -6.59 8.14 -0.13
CA THR A 609 -7.83 7.58 0.43
C THR A 609 -8.91 7.54 -0.64
N GLY A 610 -9.52 6.37 -0.85
CA GLY A 610 -10.58 6.16 -1.85
C GLY A 610 -11.71 5.29 -1.32
N LEU A 611 -12.90 5.41 -1.91
CA LEU A 611 -14.10 4.71 -1.44
C LEU A 611 -14.18 3.24 -1.85
N LEU A 612 -13.27 2.77 -2.72
CA LEU A 612 -13.26 1.41 -3.27
C LEU A 612 -13.24 0.32 -2.18
N HIS A 613 -12.54 0.55 -1.07
CA HIS A 613 -12.51 -0.36 0.09
C HIS A 613 -13.84 -0.49 0.84
N CYS A 614 -14.88 0.26 0.45
CA CYS A 614 -16.25 0.16 0.94
C CYS A 614 -17.21 -0.55 -0.05
N SER A 615 -16.73 -1.01 -1.21
CA SER A 615 -17.45 -1.92 -2.11
C SER A 615 -17.74 -3.26 -1.43
N ARG A 616 -18.88 -3.89 -1.74
CA ARG A 616 -19.24 -5.22 -1.23
C ARG A 616 -18.28 -6.31 -1.74
N TYR A 617 -17.73 -6.12 -2.94
CA TYR A 617 -16.88 -7.10 -3.62
C TYR A 617 -15.38 -6.77 -3.51
N PHE A 618 -14.99 -5.73 -2.76
CA PHE A 618 -13.58 -5.36 -2.55
C PHE A 618 -12.69 -6.55 -2.13
N ASN A 619 -13.11 -7.34 -1.14
CA ASN A 619 -12.38 -8.52 -0.68
C ASN A 619 -12.43 -9.74 -1.65
N GLN A 620 -13.11 -9.60 -2.80
CA GLN A 620 -13.26 -10.59 -3.87
C GLN A 620 -12.78 -10.04 -5.22
N LEU A 621 -12.13 -8.88 -5.25
CA LEU A 621 -11.62 -8.23 -6.45
C LEU A 621 -10.16 -7.88 -6.26
N LEU A 622 -9.33 -8.31 -7.19
CA LEU A 622 -7.96 -7.81 -7.30
C LEU A 622 -7.96 -6.50 -8.09
N PHE A 623 -7.36 -5.48 -7.49
CA PHE A 623 -7.01 -4.22 -8.14
C PHE A 623 -5.49 -4.14 -8.20
N ASN A 624 -4.97 -3.46 -9.22
CA ASN A 624 -3.54 -3.24 -9.43
C ASN A 624 -3.04 -2.09 -8.53
#